data_AF-B5VZ37-F1
#
_entry.id   AF-B5VZ37-F1
#
_cell.length_a   1.000
_cell.length_b   1.000
_cell.length_c   1.000
_cell.angle_alpha   90.00
_cell.angle_beta   90.00
_cell.angle_gamma   90.00
#
_symmetry.space_group_name_H-M   'P 1'
#
loop_
_entity.id
_entity.type
_entity.pdbx_description
1 polymer ?
#
loop_
_entity_poly.entity_id
_entity_poly.type
_entity_poly.pdbx_seq_one_letter_code
_entity_poly.pdbx_strand_id
1 'polypeptide(L)'
;MKPLGKFFQVTETIDAGKYFLDIDKVQRYPITFVVKTEQPPEEVLDQVKKQATAKYHIKAIVQRYLESIEEVINIPELMHRFDAVLTQGKAPDVIEEIVIQSRIEFHLETEENDLINYQDEGRLI
;
A
#
# COMPACT_ATOMS: atom_id res chain seq x y z
N MET A 1 5.06 18.87 -2.29
CA MET A 1 4.99 18.23 -3.63
C MET A 1 4.22 16.94 -3.46
N LYS A 2 3.28 16.63 -4.36
CA LYS A 2 2.64 15.31 -4.40
C LYS A 2 3.42 14.42 -5.36
N PRO A 3 3.84 13.21 -4.97
CA PRO A 3 4.46 12.27 -5.90
C PRO A 3 3.48 11.92 -7.04
N LEU A 4 4.00 11.45 -8.18
CA LEU A 4 3.21 11.01 -9.33
C LEU A 4 2.40 9.71 -9.08
N GLY A 5 2.37 9.22 -7.84
CA GLY A 5 1.66 8.02 -7.42
C GLY A 5 1.18 8.12 -5.97
N LYS A 6 0.38 7.15 -5.53
CA LYS A 6 -0.11 7.04 -4.15
C LYS A 6 0.67 5.97 -3.40
N PHE A 7 1.00 6.25 -2.13
CA PHE A 7 1.53 5.23 -1.23
C PHE A 7 0.37 4.52 -0.54
N PHE A 8 0.40 3.18 -0.54
CA PHE A 8 -0.54 2.35 0.19
C PHE A 8 0.20 1.57 1.26
N GLN A 9 -0.36 1.56 2.47
CA GLN A 9 0.13 0.73 3.57
C GLN A 9 -1.00 -0.16 4.05
N VAL A 10 -0.79 -1.48 4.01
CA VAL A 10 -1.74 -2.45 4.56
C VAL A 10 -1.40 -2.74 6.02
N THR A 11 -2.39 -2.76 6.90
CA THR A 11 -2.22 -3.11 8.31
C THR A 11 -3.42 -3.87 8.86
N GLU A 12 -3.16 -4.83 9.75
CA GLU A 12 -4.21 -5.55 10.47
C GLU A 12 -4.59 -4.90 11.80
N THR A 13 -3.73 -4.03 12.33
CA THR A 13 -3.88 -3.46 13.68
C THR A 13 -3.96 -1.95 13.64
N ILE A 14 -4.84 -1.39 14.46
CA ILE A 14 -4.96 0.05 14.68
C ILE A 14 -4.00 0.44 15.82
N ASP A 15 -2.72 0.63 15.49
CA ASP A 15 -1.67 1.03 16.43
C ASP A 15 -0.98 2.32 15.94
N ALA A 16 -1.07 3.39 16.71
CA ALA A 16 -0.50 4.68 16.34
C ALA A 16 1.02 4.66 16.13
N GLY A 17 1.74 3.79 16.85
CA GLY A 17 3.19 3.62 16.68
C GLY A 17 3.54 3.07 15.30
N LYS A 18 2.83 2.03 14.85
CA LYS A 18 3.02 1.45 13.51
C LYS A 18 2.73 2.46 12.41
N TYR A 19 1.62 3.19 12.53
CA TYR A 19 1.25 4.22 11.56
C TYR A 19 2.35 5.27 11.42
N PHE A 20 2.90 5.74 12.55
CA PHE A 20 3.95 6.76 12.53
C PHE A 20 5.25 6.21 11.94
N LEU A 21 5.59 4.95 12.21
CA LEU A 21 6.74 4.28 11.59
C LEU A 21 6.58 4.17 10.07
N ASP A 22 5.40 3.78 9.58
CA ASP A 22 5.14 3.69 8.15
C ASP A 22 5.17 5.07 7.47
N ILE A 23 4.71 6.12 8.17
CA ILE A 23 4.83 7.50 7.72
C ILE A 23 6.29 7.94 7.63
N ASP A 24 7.12 7.58 8.61
CA ASP A 24 8.54 7.91 8.58
C ASP A 24 9.29 7.16 7.46
N LYS A 25 8.90 5.92 7.12
CA LYS A 25 9.50 5.15 6.01
C LYS A 25 9.36 5.86 4.66
N VAL A 26 8.29 6.59 4.43
CA VAL A 26 8.07 7.38 3.20
C VAL A 26 8.39 8.85 3.39
N GLN A 27 9.24 9.22 4.35
CA GLN A 27 9.65 10.61 4.58
C GLN A 27 8.48 11.59 4.79
N ARG A 28 7.38 11.12 5.41
CA ARG A 28 6.17 11.90 5.69
C ARG A 28 5.39 12.36 4.45
N TYR A 29 5.59 11.70 3.30
CA TYR A 29 4.66 11.83 2.18
C TYR A 29 3.25 11.33 2.56
N PRO A 30 2.19 11.84 1.89
CA PRO A 30 0.83 11.35 2.09
C PRO A 30 0.73 9.85 1.82
N ILE A 31 0.08 9.12 2.73
CA ILE A 31 -0.13 7.67 2.67
C ILE A 31 -1.60 7.33 2.85
N THR A 32 -2.08 6.42 2.03
CA THR A 32 -3.37 5.76 2.20
C THR A 32 -3.18 4.47 2.99
N PHE A 33 -3.94 4.30 4.09
CA PHE A 33 -3.90 3.08 4.89
C PHE A 33 -5.07 2.16 4.52
N VAL A 34 -4.77 0.90 4.19
CA VAL A 34 -5.76 -0.16 4.01
C VAL A 34 -5.77 -1.00 5.30
N VAL A 35 -6.87 -0.93 6.04
CA VAL A 35 -6.96 -1.49 7.39
C VAL A 35 -7.92 -2.67 7.38
N LYS A 36 -7.46 -3.82 7.88
CA LYS A 36 -8.26 -5.05 7.98
C LYS A 36 -9.28 -4.96 9.14
N THR A 37 -10.27 -4.10 8.97
CA THR A 37 -11.34 -3.83 9.93
C THR A 37 -12.65 -3.58 9.20
N GLU A 38 -13.77 -3.80 9.87
CA GLU A 38 -15.11 -3.37 9.42
C GLU A 38 -15.50 -2.01 10.00
N GLN A 39 -14.71 -1.47 10.93
CA GLN A 39 -14.96 -0.16 11.55
C GLN A 39 -14.90 0.96 10.50
N PRO A 40 -15.74 1.99 10.62
CA PRO A 40 -15.68 3.16 9.75
C PRO A 40 -14.30 3.87 9.80
N PRO A 41 -13.84 4.45 8.68
CA PRO A 41 -12.56 5.17 8.63
C PRO A 41 -12.40 6.25 9.72
N GLU A 42 -13.46 6.97 10.06
CA GLU A 42 -13.45 7.99 11.11
C GLU A 42 -13.15 7.40 12.49
N GLU A 43 -13.63 6.20 12.79
CA GLU A 43 -13.40 5.53 14.06
C GLU A 43 -11.94 5.06 14.18
N VAL A 44 -11.40 4.54 13.07
CA VAL A 44 -9.98 4.16 12.99
C VAL A 44 -9.09 5.37 13.25
N LEU A 45 -9.38 6.50 12.60
CA LEU A 45 -8.62 7.74 12.77
C LEU A 45 -8.72 8.29 14.20
N ASP A 46 -9.91 8.25 14.80
CA ASP A 46 -10.10 8.69 16.19
C ASP A 46 -9.33 7.81 17.17
N GLN A 47 -9.31 6.49 16.97
CA GLN A 47 -8.50 5.57 17.78
C GLN A 47 -7.01 5.85 17.63
N VAL A 48 -6.50 6.02 16.41
CA VAL A 48 -5.09 6.37 16.15
C VAL A 48 -4.73 7.69 16.84
N LYS A 49 -5.59 8.70 16.72
CA LYS A 49 -5.40 10.01 17.36
C LYS A 49 -5.37 9.90 18.89
N LYS A 50 -6.32 9.17 19.50
CA LYS A 50 -6.37 8.96 20.96
C LYS A 50 -5.09 8.26 21.45
N GLN A 51 -4.68 7.18 20.79
CA GLN A 51 -3.45 6.47 21.12
C GLN A 51 -2.21 7.36 20.97
N ALA A 52 -2.11 8.12 19.88
CA ALA A 52 -1.00 9.03 19.62
C ALA A 52 -0.91 10.14 20.67
N THR A 53 -2.03 10.78 21.02
CA THR A 53 -2.06 11.85 22.03
C THR A 53 -1.73 11.34 23.45
N ALA A 54 -2.06 10.08 23.75
CA ALA A 54 -1.67 9.44 25.00
C ALA A 54 -0.18 9.08 25.04
N LYS A 55 0.37 8.63 23.91
CA LYS A 55 1.76 8.14 23.80
C LYS A 55 2.79 9.26 23.59
N TYR A 56 2.41 10.34 22.91
CA TYR A 56 3.29 11.44 22.54
C TYR A 56 2.84 12.76 23.18
N HIS A 57 3.72 13.38 23.96
CA HIS A 57 3.40 14.63 24.67
C HIS A 57 3.34 15.87 23.76
N ILE A 58 3.98 15.83 22.59
CA ILE A 58 4.08 16.98 21.68
C ILE A 58 2.92 16.95 20.67
N LYS A 59 1.87 17.73 20.96
CA LYS A 59 0.67 17.81 20.11
C LYS A 59 0.95 18.17 18.65
N ALA A 60 1.90 19.08 18.40
CA ALA A 60 2.26 19.51 17.06
C ALA A 60 2.85 18.38 16.20
N ILE A 61 3.55 17.43 16.83
CA ILE A 61 4.10 16.27 16.14
C ILE A 61 2.98 15.30 15.79
N VAL A 62 2.11 14.98 16.74
CA VAL A 62 0.94 14.11 16.50
C VAL A 62 0.10 14.64 15.35
N GLN A 63 -0.18 15.94 15.34
CA GLN A 63 -0.94 16.58 14.28
C GLN A 63 -0.28 16.41 12.90
N ARG A 64 1.03 16.63 12.79
CA ARG A 64 1.78 16.43 11.53
C ARG A 64 1.70 15.00 11.00
N TYR A 65 1.80 14.00 11.88
CA TYR A 65 1.67 12.60 11.46
C TYR A 65 0.25 12.28 11.01
N LEU A 66 -0.77 12.78 11.72
CA LEU A 66 -2.16 12.59 11.31
C LEU A 66 -2.47 13.27 9.97
N GLU A 67 -1.85 14.42 9.68
CA GLU A 67 -1.96 15.11 8.39
C GLU A 67 -1.28 14.37 7.23
N SER A 68 -0.32 13.47 7.51
CA SER A 68 0.26 12.60 6.49
C SER A 68 -0.65 11.41 6.13
N ILE A 69 -1.72 11.15 6.89
CA ILE A 69 -2.71 10.14 6.53
C ILE A 69 -3.65 10.76 5.50
N GLU A 70 -3.53 10.33 4.24
CA GLU A 70 -4.34 10.82 3.11
C GLU A 70 -5.75 10.24 3.15
N GLU A 71 -5.85 8.93 3.38
CA GLU A 71 -7.09 8.17 3.29
C GLU A 71 -6.98 6.90 4.14
N VAL A 72 -8.09 6.43 4.69
CA VAL A 72 -8.20 5.14 5.35
C VAL A 72 -9.29 4.33 4.65
N ILE A 73 -8.93 3.14 4.17
CA ILE A 73 -9.81 2.20 3.47
C ILE A 73 -9.99 1.00 4.38
N ASN A 74 -11.24 0.71 4.77
CA ASN A 74 -11.59 -0.47 5.56
C ASN A 74 -12.04 -1.62 4.64
N ILE A 75 -12.36 -2.79 5.19
CA ILE A 75 -12.77 -3.97 4.41
C ILE A 75 -14.03 -3.69 3.58
N PRO A 76 -15.13 -3.13 4.14
CA PRO A 76 -16.32 -2.83 3.36
C PRO A 76 -16.05 -1.91 2.15
N GLU A 77 -15.27 -0.85 2.34
CA GLU A 77 -14.93 0.08 1.25
C GLU A 77 -14.03 -0.58 0.20
N LEU A 78 -13.07 -1.41 0.64
CA LEU A 78 -12.23 -2.16 -0.27
C LEU A 78 -13.05 -3.10 -1.16
N MET A 79 -13.99 -3.84 -0.56
CA MET A 79 -14.88 -4.74 -1.29
C MET A 79 -15.78 -3.96 -2.26
N HIS A 80 -16.32 -2.82 -1.84
CA HIS A 80 -17.13 -1.97 -2.71
C HIS A 80 -16.35 -1.50 -3.95
N ARG A 81 -15.10 -1.06 -3.76
CA ARG A 81 -14.22 -0.67 -4.88
C ARG A 81 -13.90 -1.86 -5.78
N PHE A 82 -13.66 -3.03 -5.18
CA PHE A 82 -13.37 -4.24 -5.94
C PHE A 82 -14.57 -4.66 -6.80
N ASP A 83 -15.79 -4.65 -6.25
CA ASP A 83 -17.02 -4.94 -7.00
C ASP A 83 -17.22 -3.97 -8.18
N ALA A 84 -16.87 -2.69 -8.01
CA ALA A 84 -16.90 -1.71 -9.09
C ALA A 84 -15.92 -2.04 -10.24
N VAL A 85 -14.79 -2.68 -9.92
CA VAL A 85 -13.82 -3.15 -10.93
C VAL A 85 -14.33 -4.41 -11.63
N LEU A 86 -14.91 -5.35 -10.87
CA LEU A 86 -15.48 -6.58 -11.42
C LEU A 86 -16.64 -6.29 -12.38
N THR A 87 -17.53 -5.36 -12.03
CA THR A 87 -18.65 -4.94 -12.88
C THR A 87 -18.22 -4.25 -14.16
N GLN A 88 -17.00 -3.70 -14.22
CA GLN A 88 -16.40 -3.15 -15.43
C GLN A 88 -15.73 -4.21 -16.32
N GLY A 89 -15.74 -5.48 -15.93
CA GLY A 89 -15.10 -6.56 -16.67
C GLY A 89 -13.57 -6.58 -16.58
N LYS A 90 -12.99 -5.83 -15.64
CA LYS A 90 -11.53 -5.67 -15.47
C LYS A 90 -10.90 -6.69 -14.51
N ALA A 91 -11.62 -7.76 -14.18
CA ALA A 91 -11.10 -8.83 -13.33
C ALA A 91 -9.82 -9.46 -13.90
N PRO A 92 -9.70 -9.71 -15.23
CA PRO A 92 -8.45 -10.23 -15.81
C PRO A 92 -7.26 -9.30 -15.59
N ASP A 93 -7.45 -7.99 -15.79
CA ASP A 93 -6.40 -6.97 -15.60
C ASP A 93 -5.87 -6.97 -14.16
N VAL A 94 -6.76 -7.11 -13.17
CA VAL A 94 -6.36 -7.19 -11.75
C VAL A 94 -5.53 -8.43 -11.46
N ILE A 95 -5.95 -9.59 -12.00
CA ILE A 95 -5.20 -10.85 -11.82
C ILE A 95 -3.84 -10.76 -12.50
N GLU A 96 -3.77 -10.21 -13.71
CA GLU A 96 -2.51 -10.00 -14.42
C GLU A 96 -1.56 -9.10 -13.61
N GLU A 97 -2.07 -7.99 -13.08
CA GLU A 97 -1.29 -7.09 -12.22
C GLU A 97 -0.78 -7.81 -10.96
N ILE A 98 -1.62 -8.61 -10.29
CA ILE A 98 -1.20 -9.40 -9.11
C ILE A 98 -0.06 -10.36 -9.48
N VAL A 99 -0.14 -11.02 -10.64
CA VAL A 99 0.91 -11.93 -11.11
C VAL A 99 2.19 -11.16 -11.38
N ILE A 100 2.13 -10.01 -12.07
CA ILE A 100 3.30 -9.16 -12.34
C ILE A 100 3.96 -8.71 -11.04
N GLN A 101 3.19 -8.16 -10.09
CA GLN A 101 3.71 -7.67 -8.82
C GLN A 101 4.30 -8.79 -7.97
N SER A 102 3.65 -9.97 -7.94
CA SER A 102 4.18 -11.15 -7.26
C SER A 102 5.53 -11.58 -7.84
N ARG A 103 5.66 -11.60 -9.18
CA ARG A 103 6.93 -11.92 -9.83
C ARG A 103 8.04 -10.93 -9.46
N ILE A 104 7.72 -9.64 -9.42
CA ILE A 104 8.67 -8.60 -9.01
C ILE A 104 9.09 -8.79 -7.55
N GLU A 105 8.13 -9.02 -6.64
CA GLU A 105 8.38 -9.21 -5.21
C GLU A 105 9.31 -10.41 -4.94
N PHE A 106 9.07 -11.52 -5.65
CA PHE A 106 9.88 -12.73 -5.53
C PHE A 106 11.15 -12.71 -6.39
N HIS A 107 11.46 -11.60 -7.06
CA HIS A 107 12.60 -11.48 -8.00
C HIS A 107 12.62 -12.64 -9.01
N LEU A 108 11.44 -13.08 -9.45
CA LEU A 108 11.29 -14.07 -10.50
C LEU A 108 11.60 -13.38 -11.82
N GLU A 109 12.88 -13.41 -12.19
CA GLU A 109 13.31 -13.08 -13.54
C GLU A 109 12.39 -13.82 -14.51
N THR A 110 11.92 -13.11 -15.53
CA THR A 110 11.14 -13.74 -16.59
C THR A 110 12.09 -14.74 -17.21
N GLU A 111 11.94 -16.03 -16.89
CA GLU A 111 12.77 -17.13 -17.41
C GLU A 111 12.80 -17.16 -18.97
N GLU A 112 12.01 -16.31 -19.62
CA GLU A 112 12.11 -15.99 -21.05
C GLU A 112 13.38 -15.20 -21.46
N ASN A 113 14.05 -14.46 -20.57
CA ASN A 113 15.26 -13.71 -20.92
C ASN A 113 16.54 -14.57 -20.97
N ASP A 114 16.60 -15.67 -20.23
CA ASP A 114 17.78 -16.54 -20.23
C ASP A 114 17.83 -17.45 -21.47
N LEU A 115 16.67 -17.79 -22.05
CA LEU A 115 16.62 -18.59 -23.28
C LEU A 115 17.05 -17.80 -24.53
N ILE A 116 17.02 -16.47 -24.48
CA ILE A 116 17.48 -15.60 -25.57
C ILE A 116 19.01 -15.47 -25.53
N ASN A 117 19.64 -15.44 -24.34
CA ASN A 117 21.09 -15.33 -24.22
C ASN A 117 21.85 -16.62 -24.60
N TYR A 118 21.27 -17.81 -24.44
CA TYR A 118 21.93 -19.06 -24.83
C TYR A 118 21.85 -19.38 -26.34
N GLN A 119 20.98 -18.71 -27.11
CA GLN A 119 20.89 -18.94 -28.56
C GLN A 119 21.86 -18.06 -29.37
N ASP A 120 22.43 -17.00 -28.78
CA ASP A 120 23.34 -16.08 -29.49
C ASP A 120 24.84 -16.39 -29.28
N GLU A 121 25.22 -17.19 -28.27
CA GLU A 121 26.63 -17.61 -28.08
C GLU A 121 27.06 -18.79 -28.99
N GLY A 122 26.18 -19.23 -29.89
CA GLY A 122 26.35 -20.42 -30.72
C GLY A 122 26.78 -20.18 -32.17
N ARG A 123 27.43 -19.06 -32.55
CA ARG A 123 27.90 -18.87 -33.93
C ARG A 123 29.18 -18.04 -34.10
N LEU A 124 30.27 -18.77 -34.38
CA LEU A 124 31.50 -18.41 -35.12
C LEU A 124 32.19 -17.09 -34.70
N ILE A 125 33.45 -17.12 -34.21
CA ILE A 125 34.66 -17.63 -34.89
C ILE A 125 35.64 -18.22 -33.88
#